data_AF-A0A533TXV9-F1
#
_entry.id   AF-A0A533TXV9-F1
#
_cell.length_a   1.000
_cell.length_b   1.000
_cell.length_c   1.000
_cell.angle_alpha   90.00
_cell.angle_beta   90.00
_cell.angle_gamma   90.00
#
_symmetry.space_group_name_H-M   'P 1'
#
loop_
_entity.id
_entity.type
_entity.pdbx_description
1 polymer ?
#
loop_
_entity_poly.entity_id
_entity_poly.type
_entity_poly.pdbx_seq_one_letter_code
_entity_poly.pdbx_strand_id
1 'polypeptide(L)'
;MQPIRFNNYCFDRIHTWIQYDLRIPQYVEVVIEVFYPVNGDAEGLVMFNHGFMIGYDLLYFPKKIASTLLDDNPLFAINPSYYYNYTSAIVEKNWAMAFVATSQVQPGLPWTDIGGNPRVGQAAYAAACYLIKYGATDYFFTGDEHNRDTIFFDEEVVKQARFMKPGHNNVIFAGHSVGGAHAQAAACGFETLQEIGEKTNCHFNPVMYDREIIPIRAKRMAHWQEEDLANPVGLLQLSPVDQKAPIIAPGMEPYRQALADKQIPIIMVVGDSDNACLSQSNPVAWSPDASKESEFSQLAPAGSDSWAVVANVAKGSHSGYLTEESDLCSLADDEAKKVDPTIYNAGGEESRFTAELIKKFIGIYSDGGFKGNFSDWINSDCINWLNRKNPYGSLDLVPFSDGSYIDYAGKSSRGLQ
;
A
#
# COMPACT_ATOMS: atom_id res chain seq x y z
N MET A 1 -21.45 -10.25 -6.97
CA MET A 1 -21.93 -9.98 -8.35
C MET A 1 -21.09 -10.81 -9.31
N GLN A 2 -21.40 -10.88 -10.61
CA GLN A 2 -20.38 -11.36 -11.57
C GLN A 2 -19.34 -10.24 -11.77
N PRO A 3 -18.04 -10.57 -11.85
CA PRO A 3 -17.01 -9.55 -12.01
C PRO A 3 -17.18 -8.79 -13.33
N ILE A 4 -16.86 -7.50 -13.35
CA ILE A 4 -16.88 -6.70 -14.57
C ILE A 4 -15.66 -7.09 -15.39
N ARG A 5 -15.85 -7.51 -16.64
CA ARG A 5 -14.77 -7.97 -17.51
C ARG A 5 -14.37 -6.90 -18.50
N PHE A 6 -13.08 -6.59 -18.56
CA PHE A 6 -12.46 -5.72 -19.55
C PHE A 6 -11.32 -6.49 -20.20
N ASN A 7 -11.49 -6.90 -21.46
CA ASN A 7 -10.56 -7.76 -22.18
C ASN A 7 -10.27 -9.07 -21.41
N ASN A 8 -9.00 -9.32 -21.09
CA ASN A 8 -8.52 -10.50 -20.35
C ASN A 8 -8.41 -10.26 -18.83
N TYR A 9 -9.00 -9.17 -18.32
CA TYR A 9 -9.02 -8.83 -16.89
C TYR A 9 -10.44 -8.70 -16.35
N CYS A 10 -10.59 -9.04 -15.08
CA CYS A 10 -11.78 -8.88 -14.25
C CYS A 10 -11.55 -7.73 -13.26
N PHE A 11 -12.64 -7.06 -12.89
CA PHE A 11 -12.73 -6.13 -11.78
C PHE A 11 -13.81 -6.62 -10.81
N ASP A 12 -13.49 -6.61 -9.52
CA ASP A 12 -14.45 -6.82 -8.45
C ASP A 12 -14.23 -5.86 -7.29
N ARG A 13 -15.27 -5.67 -6.49
CA ARG A 13 -15.25 -4.82 -5.31
C ARG A 13 -15.80 -5.58 -4.12
N ILE A 14 -14.96 -5.71 -3.10
CA ILE A 14 -15.20 -6.54 -1.92
C ILE A 14 -15.37 -5.65 -0.71
N HIS A 15 -16.32 -6.02 0.15
CA HIS A 15 -16.58 -5.35 1.40
C HIS A 15 -16.41 -6.35 2.55
N THR A 16 -15.51 -6.04 3.49
CA THR A 16 -15.20 -6.92 4.62
C THR A 16 -14.97 -6.11 5.89
N TRP A 17 -15.03 -6.77 7.04
CA TRP A 17 -14.73 -6.20 8.34
C TRP A 17 -13.57 -6.94 8.99
N ILE A 18 -12.66 -6.18 9.63
CA ILE A 18 -11.51 -6.71 10.34
C ILE A 18 -11.65 -6.43 11.83
N GLN A 19 -11.44 -7.45 12.64
CA GLN A 19 -11.17 -7.31 14.07
C GLN A 19 -9.75 -7.75 14.37
N TYR A 20 -8.90 -6.85 14.88
CA TYR A 20 -7.49 -7.13 15.13
C TYR A 20 -7.20 -7.90 16.42
N ASP A 21 -8.11 -7.81 17.40
CA ASP A 21 -8.07 -8.55 18.66
C ASP A 21 -9.49 -8.96 19.06
N LEU A 22 -9.73 -10.27 19.24
CA LEU A 22 -11.04 -10.78 19.66
C LEU A 22 -11.50 -10.29 21.04
N ARG A 23 -10.58 -9.79 21.87
CA ARG A 23 -10.89 -9.20 23.18
C ARG A 23 -11.38 -7.77 23.08
N ILE A 24 -11.13 -7.10 21.95
CA ILE A 24 -11.50 -5.70 21.71
C ILE A 24 -12.58 -5.69 20.64
N PRO A 25 -13.84 -5.34 20.96
CA PRO A 25 -14.96 -5.36 20.01
C PRO A 25 -14.92 -4.12 19.09
N GLN A 26 -13.78 -3.89 18.44
CA GLN A 26 -13.58 -2.82 17.46
C GLN A 26 -13.42 -3.45 16.09
N TYR A 27 -14.33 -3.10 15.18
CA TYR A 27 -14.30 -3.51 13.79
C TYR A 27 -13.83 -2.37 12.91
N VAL A 28 -13.04 -2.72 11.90
CA VAL A 28 -12.60 -1.83 10.85
C VAL A 28 -13.26 -2.27 9.57
N GLU A 29 -13.97 -1.36 8.92
CA GLU A 29 -14.52 -1.61 7.60
C GLU A 29 -13.41 -1.46 6.55
N VAL A 30 -13.35 -2.41 5.63
CA VAL A 30 -12.36 -2.46 4.57
C VAL A 30 -13.06 -2.64 3.24
N VAL A 31 -12.73 -1.76 2.30
CA VAL A 31 -13.15 -1.84 0.90
C VAL A 31 -11.94 -2.19 0.06
N ILE A 32 -12.09 -3.21 -0.78
CA ILE A 32 -11.03 -3.69 -1.68
C ILE A 32 -11.57 -3.66 -3.10
N GLU A 33 -10.93 -2.88 -3.97
CA GLU A 33 -11.17 -2.90 -5.42
C GLU A 33 -10.04 -3.65 -6.09
N VAL A 34 -10.33 -4.77 -6.77
CA VAL A 34 -9.30 -5.67 -7.30
C VAL A 34 -9.46 -5.89 -8.80
N PHE A 35 -8.35 -5.75 -9.51
CA PHE A 35 -8.19 -6.04 -10.93
C PHE A 35 -7.30 -7.27 -11.09
N TYR A 36 -7.78 -8.30 -11.78
CA TYR A 36 -7.08 -9.59 -11.88
C TYR A 36 -7.32 -10.31 -13.22
N PRO A 37 -6.41 -11.19 -13.66
CA PRO A 37 -6.56 -11.94 -14.90
C PRO A 37 -7.79 -12.88 -14.89
N VAL A 38 -8.52 -12.94 -16.00
CA VAL A 38 -9.74 -13.78 -16.14
C VAL A 38 -9.44 -15.27 -15.94
N ASN A 39 -8.23 -15.72 -16.25
CA ASN A 39 -7.84 -17.13 -16.19
C ASN A 39 -7.39 -17.59 -14.79
N GLY A 40 -7.32 -16.68 -13.81
CA GLY A 40 -6.91 -16.98 -12.44
C GLY A 40 -5.46 -17.44 -12.31
N ASP A 41 -4.58 -16.84 -13.09
CA ASP A 41 -3.16 -17.16 -13.21
C ASP A 41 -2.26 -15.99 -12.82
N ALA A 42 -2.70 -15.12 -11.90
CA ALA A 42 -1.91 -13.97 -11.48
C ALA A 42 -0.59 -14.40 -10.81
N GLU A 43 0.53 -13.86 -11.30
CA GLU A 43 1.88 -14.21 -10.81
C GLU A 43 2.23 -13.54 -9.47
N GLY A 44 1.53 -12.45 -9.14
CA GLY A 44 1.72 -11.61 -7.97
C GLY A 44 0.61 -10.57 -7.82
N LEU A 45 0.60 -9.86 -6.69
CA LEU A 45 -0.36 -8.81 -6.38
C LEU A 45 0.37 -7.49 -6.07
N VAL A 46 -0.06 -6.39 -6.69
CA VAL A 46 0.26 -5.05 -6.19
C VAL A 46 -0.89 -4.60 -5.28
N MET A 47 -0.63 -4.43 -3.98
CA MET A 47 -1.60 -3.92 -3.02
C MET A 47 -1.34 -2.44 -2.78
N PHE A 48 -2.14 -1.58 -3.39
CA PHE A 48 -2.04 -0.14 -3.30
C PHE A 48 -2.92 0.42 -2.19
N ASN A 49 -2.29 1.07 -1.20
CA ASN A 49 -2.96 1.68 -0.07
C ASN A 49 -3.40 3.11 -0.41
N HIS A 50 -4.72 3.34 -0.38
CA HIS A 50 -5.33 4.62 -0.74
C HIS A 50 -5.05 5.74 0.28
N GLY A 51 -4.60 5.39 1.48
CA GLY A 51 -4.15 6.36 2.47
C GLY A 51 -5.25 7.10 3.20
N PHE A 52 -6.34 7.52 2.53
CA PHE A 52 -7.41 8.29 3.16
C PHE A 52 -8.14 7.49 4.24
N MET A 53 -7.93 7.89 5.49
CA MET A 53 -8.81 7.53 6.58
C MET A 53 -10.10 8.34 6.47
N ILE A 54 -11.20 7.65 6.18
CA ILE A 54 -12.52 8.30 6.29
C ILE A 54 -12.80 8.53 7.76
N GLY A 55 -12.66 9.80 8.13
CA GLY A 55 -12.77 10.31 9.48
C GLY A 55 -14.09 9.99 10.16
N TYR A 56 -14.05 10.14 11.48
CA TYR A 56 -15.12 9.91 12.42
C TYR A 56 -16.45 10.54 11.99
N ASP A 57 -17.34 9.73 11.43
CA ASP A 57 -18.76 10.06 11.43
C ASP A 57 -19.28 9.75 12.84
N LEU A 58 -19.55 10.79 13.64
CA LEU A 58 -20.19 10.67 14.96
C LEU A 58 -21.52 9.91 14.88
N LEU A 59 -22.14 9.97 13.70
CA LEU A 59 -23.34 9.24 13.37
C LEU A 59 -23.01 7.98 12.56
N TYR A 60 -21.76 7.50 12.48
CA TYR A 60 -21.38 6.31 11.69
C TYR A 60 -22.25 5.13 12.04
N PHE A 61 -22.34 4.77 13.33
CA PHE A 61 -23.20 3.68 13.78
C PHE A 61 -24.69 3.96 13.50
N PRO A 62 -25.26 5.13 13.89
CA PRO A 62 -26.64 5.49 13.53
C PRO A 62 -26.94 5.49 12.02
N LYS A 63 -26.07 6.08 11.19
CA LYS A 63 -26.16 6.12 9.73
C LYS A 63 -26.03 4.74 9.20
N LYS A 64 -25.04 3.93 9.60
CA LYS A 64 -24.91 2.53 9.19
C LYS A 64 -26.13 1.69 9.56
N ILE A 65 -26.70 1.86 10.75
CA ILE A 65 -27.96 1.18 11.11
C ILE A 65 -29.10 1.64 10.19
N ALA A 66 -29.24 2.95 9.96
CA ALA A 66 -30.23 3.49 9.02
C ALA A 66 -29.98 3.01 7.58
N SER A 67 -28.74 3.00 7.12
CA SER A 67 -28.24 2.54 5.83
C SER A 67 -28.43 1.04 5.65
N THR A 68 -28.27 0.23 6.69
CA THR A 68 -28.59 -1.21 6.67
C THR A 68 -30.10 -1.42 6.56
N LEU A 69 -30.91 -0.49 7.07
CA LEU A 69 -32.37 -0.50 6.93
C LEU A 69 -32.85 0.12 5.60
N LEU A 70 -32.02 0.92 4.93
CA LEU A 70 -32.35 1.70 3.72
C LEU A 70 -31.54 1.27 2.47
N ASP A 71 -30.64 0.30 2.61
CA ASP A 71 -29.72 -0.23 1.60
C ASP A 71 -28.74 0.81 0.98
N ASP A 72 -28.24 1.76 1.80
CA ASP A 72 -27.45 2.91 1.36
C ASP A 72 -26.29 3.22 2.32
N ASN A 73 -25.16 2.47 2.31
CA ASN A 73 -24.05 2.76 3.23
C ASN A 73 -22.97 3.70 2.62
N PRO A 74 -22.46 4.67 3.41
CA PRO A 74 -21.64 5.78 2.92
C PRO A 74 -20.22 5.42 2.44
N LEU A 75 -19.65 4.28 2.86
CA LEU A 75 -18.33 3.82 2.40
C LEU A 75 -18.39 3.08 1.06
N PHE A 76 -19.59 2.68 0.61
CA PHE A 76 -19.83 2.14 -0.73
C PHE A 76 -19.68 3.20 -1.82
N ALA A 77 -19.55 4.49 -1.47
CA ALA A 77 -19.31 5.57 -2.42
C ALA A 77 -17.83 5.81 -2.75
N ILE A 78 -16.89 5.21 -2.01
CA ILE A 78 -15.46 5.52 -2.15
C ILE A 78 -14.79 4.47 -3.03
N ASN A 79 -14.34 4.92 -4.19
CA ASN A 79 -13.66 4.11 -5.19
C ASN A 79 -12.18 4.49 -5.16
N PRO A 80 -11.34 3.87 -4.33
CA PRO A 80 -9.93 4.24 -4.23
C PRO A 80 -9.19 4.14 -5.57
N SER A 81 -9.61 3.23 -6.46
CA SER A 81 -9.09 3.12 -7.82
C SER A 81 -9.35 4.36 -8.67
N TYR A 82 -10.35 5.18 -8.36
CA TYR A 82 -10.63 6.43 -9.11
C TYR A 82 -9.39 7.34 -9.16
N TYR A 83 -8.67 7.45 -8.04
CA TYR A 83 -7.55 8.38 -7.89
C TYR A 83 -6.17 7.79 -8.22
N TYR A 84 -6.04 6.46 -8.32
CA TYR A 84 -4.73 5.77 -8.41
C TYR A 84 -4.69 4.65 -9.45
N ASN A 85 -5.51 4.71 -10.50
CA ASN A 85 -5.65 3.59 -11.44
C ASN A 85 -4.41 3.35 -12.32
N TYR A 86 -3.43 2.58 -11.82
CA TYR A 86 -2.24 2.15 -12.58
C TYR A 86 -2.39 0.74 -13.19
N THR A 87 -3.62 0.26 -13.39
CA THR A 87 -3.89 -1.14 -13.79
C THR A 87 -3.33 -1.51 -15.17
N SER A 88 -2.94 -0.54 -16.01
CA SER A 88 -2.20 -0.80 -17.24
C SER A 88 -0.82 -1.43 -16.99
N ALA A 89 -0.20 -1.17 -15.82
CA ALA A 89 1.13 -1.62 -15.47
C ALA A 89 1.23 -3.13 -15.18
N ILE A 90 0.12 -3.76 -14.76
CA ILE A 90 0.09 -5.17 -14.34
C ILE A 90 -0.15 -6.15 -15.50
N VAL A 91 -0.64 -5.68 -16.65
CA VAL A 91 -1.15 -6.53 -17.75
C VAL A 91 -0.05 -7.39 -18.38
N GLU A 92 1.10 -6.79 -18.71
CA GLU A 92 2.16 -7.48 -19.47
C GLU A 92 2.82 -8.63 -18.70
N LYS A 93 2.77 -8.57 -17.36
CA LYS A 93 3.36 -9.57 -16.48
C LYS A 93 2.33 -10.49 -15.84
N ASN A 94 1.05 -10.31 -16.19
CA ASN A 94 -0.06 -11.06 -15.63
C ASN A 94 -0.13 -10.96 -14.10
N TRP A 95 0.07 -9.75 -13.56
CA TRP A 95 -0.12 -9.48 -12.13
C TRP A 95 -1.56 -9.04 -11.86
N ALA A 96 -1.97 -9.10 -10.60
CA ALA A 96 -3.17 -8.44 -10.11
C ALA A 96 -2.82 -7.10 -9.43
N MET A 97 -3.79 -6.19 -9.34
CA MET A 97 -3.67 -4.95 -8.57
C MET A 97 -4.93 -4.76 -7.73
N ALA A 98 -4.75 -4.51 -6.45
CA ALA A 98 -5.83 -4.17 -5.54
C ALA A 98 -5.61 -2.78 -4.95
N PHE A 99 -6.70 -2.07 -4.74
CA PHE A 99 -6.76 -0.80 -4.03
C PHE A 99 -7.55 -1.00 -2.75
N VAL A 100 -6.94 -0.66 -1.62
CA VAL A 100 -7.54 -0.85 -0.30
C VAL A 100 -7.78 0.49 0.38
N ALA A 101 -8.99 0.63 0.92
CA ALA A 101 -9.38 1.75 1.76
C ALA A 101 -9.99 1.21 3.06
N THR A 102 -9.79 1.93 4.16
CA THR A 102 -10.38 1.57 5.45
C THR A 102 -11.10 2.72 6.11
N SER A 103 -12.15 2.39 6.86
CA SER A 103 -12.77 3.30 7.80
C SER A 103 -12.61 2.78 9.21
N GLN A 104 -12.11 3.64 10.09
CA GLN A 104 -11.86 3.35 11.50
C GLN A 104 -12.31 4.52 12.36
N VAL A 105 -12.74 4.22 13.58
CA VAL A 105 -12.88 5.25 14.62
C VAL A 105 -11.48 5.71 15.00
N GLN A 106 -11.10 6.91 14.58
CA GLN A 106 -9.85 7.55 14.99
C GLN A 106 -10.02 8.29 16.32
N PRO A 107 -9.05 8.20 17.25
CA PRO A 107 -8.95 9.16 18.33
C PRO A 107 -8.45 10.51 17.77
N GLY A 108 -9.24 11.58 17.86
CA GLY A 108 -8.82 12.90 17.37
C GLY A 108 -9.91 13.68 16.64
N LEU A 109 -9.52 14.75 15.95
CA LEU A 109 -10.43 15.51 15.11
C LEU A 109 -10.72 14.72 13.81
N PRO A 110 -11.98 14.69 13.32
CA PRO A 110 -12.38 13.88 12.16
C PRO A 110 -11.66 14.18 10.83
N TRP A 111 -10.80 15.20 10.77
CA TRP A 111 -10.11 15.66 9.57
C TRP A 111 -8.59 15.52 9.62
N THR A 112 -8.03 14.99 10.71
CA THR A 112 -6.58 14.73 10.80
C THR A 112 -6.33 13.27 10.44
N ASP A 113 -5.99 13.01 9.18
CA ASP A 113 -5.44 11.72 8.77
C ASP A 113 -3.99 11.64 9.28
N ILE A 114 -3.77 10.85 10.32
CA ILE A 114 -2.47 10.73 10.96
C ILE A 114 -1.71 9.56 10.32
N GLY A 115 -0.83 9.85 9.34
CA GLY A 115 0.01 8.85 8.66
C GLY A 115 0.85 7.96 9.59
N GLY A 116 1.03 8.36 10.86
CA GLY A 116 1.67 7.56 11.90
C GLY A 116 0.79 6.45 12.52
N ASN A 117 -0.42 6.21 12.00
CA ASN A 117 -1.30 5.14 12.46
C ASN A 117 -1.07 3.85 11.63
N PRO A 118 -0.44 2.81 12.19
CA PRO A 118 -0.12 1.61 11.43
C PRO A 118 -1.34 0.76 11.05
N ARG A 119 -2.53 1.04 11.61
CA ARG A 119 -3.74 0.23 11.41
C ARG A 119 -4.19 0.18 9.96
N VAL A 120 -3.98 1.24 9.18
CA VAL A 120 -4.35 1.25 7.75
C VAL A 120 -3.41 0.33 6.96
N GLY A 121 -2.11 0.35 7.26
CA GLY A 121 -1.15 -0.57 6.66
C GLY A 121 -1.37 -2.03 7.06
N GLN A 122 -1.66 -2.27 8.33
CA GLN A 122 -2.07 -3.58 8.84
C GLN A 122 -3.33 -4.11 8.15
N ALA A 123 -4.29 -3.23 7.85
CA ALA A 123 -5.47 -3.60 7.07
C ALA A 123 -5.12 -3.99 5.64
N ALA A 124 -4.21 -3.25 5.00
CA ALA A 124 -3.73 -3.57 3.65
C ALA A 124 -3.05 -4.95 3.61
N TYR A 125 -2.21 -5.27 4.59
CA TYR A 125 -1.62 -6.62 4.71
C TYR A 125 -2.70 -7.69 4.85
N ALA A 126 -3.66 -7.45 5.74
CA ALA A 126 -4.72 -8.40 6.01
C ALA A 126 -5.63 -8.61 4.78
N ALA A 127 -5.97 -7.53 4.07
CA ALA A 127 -6.70 -7.56 2.81
C ALA A 127 -5.95 -8.35 1.72
N ALA A 128 -4.61 -8.25 1.67
CA ALA A 128 -3.81 -9.02 0.72
C ALA A 128 -3.89 -10.52 1.03
N CYS A 129 -3.75 -10.91 2.31
CA CYS A 129 -3.93 -12.29 2.73
C CYS A 129 -5.35 -12.81 2.41
N TYR A 130 -6.38 -11.97 2.59
CA TYR A 130 -7.76 -12.31 2.22
C TYR A 130 -7.88 -12.66 0.73
N LEU A 131 -7.36 -11.79 -0.14
CA LEU A 131 -7.39 -12.01 -1.59
C LEU A 131 -6.62 -13.26 -2.02
N ILE A 132 -5.48 -13.55 -1.37
CA ILE A 132 -4.68 -14.76 -1.64
C ILE A 132 -5.46 -16.00 -1.24
N LYS A 133 -6.01 -16.04 -0.02
CA LYS A 133 -6.69 -17.21 0.52
C LYS A 133 -8.05 -17.48 -0.14
N TYR A 134 -8.86 -16.43 -0.30
CA TYR A 134 -10.27 -16.55 -0.69
C TYR A 134 -10.57 -16.03 -2.10
N GLY A 135 -9.68 -15.24 -2.70
CA GLY A 135 -9.91 -14.64 -4.00
C GLY A 135 -10.83 -13.41 -3.95
N ALA A 136 -11.34 -13.04 -5.11
CA ALA A 136 -12.24 -11.90 -5.30
C ALA A 136 -13.70 -12.28 -5.00
N THR A 137 -14.07 -12.39 -3.73
CA THR A 137 -15.42 -12.77 -3.31
C THR A 137 -15.81 -12.10 -2.00
N ASP A 138 -17.10 -11.85 -1.78
CA ASP A 138 -17.68 -11.52 -0.45
C ASP A 138 -18.20 -12.78 0.27
N TYR A 139 -18.29 -13.90 -0.44
CA TYR A 139 -18.89 -15.16 0.05
C TYR A 139 -17.84 -16.14 0.56
N PHE A 140 -16.69 -15.65 1.04
CA PHE A 140 -15.59 -16.51 1.50
C PHE A 140 -16.05 -17.55 2.54
N PHE A 141 -17.07 -17.22 3.34
CA PHE A 141 -17.65 -18.10 4.34
C PHE A 141 -18.26 -19.38 3.77
N THR A 142 -18.72 -19.38 2.52
CA THR A 142 -19.22 -20.58 1.86
C THR A 142 -18.07 -21.52 1.53
N GLY A 143 -16.86 -21.03 1.26
CA GLY A 143 -15.71 -21.90 1.02
C GLY A 143 -14.83 -22.16 2.24
N ASP A 144 -15.17 -21.64 3.43
CA ASP A 144 -14.33 -21.83 4.62
C ASP A 144 -14.49 -23.26 5.17
N GLU A 145 -13.37 -23.99 5.27
CA GLU A 145 -13.32 -25.39 5.72
C GLU A 145 -13.95 -25.61 7.11
N HIS A 146 -14.03 -24.60 7.96
CA HIS A 146 -14.68 -24.70 9.28
C HIS A 146 -16.19 -24.87 9.18
N ASN A 147 -16.75 -24.43 8.05
CA ASN A 147 -18.17 -24.53 7.74
C ASN A 147 -18.48 -25.79 6.92
N ARG A 148 -17.53 -26.70 6.72
CA ARG A 148 -17.69 -27.90 5.87
C ARG A 148 -18.92 -28.75 6.22
N ASP A 149 -19.33 -28.75 7.49
CA ASP A 149 -20.51 -29.48 7.98
C ASP A 149 -21.81 -28.65 7.92
N THR A 150 -21.78 -27.45 7.34
CA THR A 150 -22.92 -26.55 7.20
C THR A 150 -23.52 -26.60 5.80
N ILE A 151 -24.82 -26.30 5.68
CA ILE A 151 -25.53 -26.27 4.40
C ILE A 151 -25.06 -25.18 3.43
N PHE A 152 -24.27 -24.22 3.92
CA PHE A 152 -23.78 -23.09 3.13
C PHE A 152 -22.37 -23.34 2.58
N PHE A 153 -21.75 -24.48 2.87
CA PHE A 153 -20.42 -24.78 2.34
C PHE A 153 -20.46 -25.16 0.87
N ASP A 154 -19.71 -24.42 0.06
CA ASP A 154 -19.45 -24.64 -1.36
C ASP A 154 -18.00 -24.25 -1.67
N GLU A 155 -17.13 -25.27 -1.78
CA GLU A 155 -15.71 -25.13 -2.09
C GLU A 155 -15.47 -24.51 -3.48
N GLU A 156 -16.41 -24.69 -4.41
CA GLU A 156 -16.28 -24.19 -5.78
C GLU A 156 -16.39 -22.67 -5.84
N VAL A 157 -17.10 -22.04 -4.90
CA VAL A 157 -17.19 -20.57 -4.82
C VAL A 157 -15.82 -19.94 -4.60
N VAL A 158 -15.03 -20.45 -3.64
CA VAL A 158 -13.68 -19.93 -3.38
C VAL A 158 -12.72 -20.30 -4.51
N LYS A 159 -12.81 -21.51 -5.06
CA LYS A 159 -11.99 -21.90 -6.21
C LYS A 159 -12.21 -21.00 -7.43
N GLN A 160 -13.46 -20.63 -7.71
CA GLN A 160 -13.80 -19.76 -8.84
C GLN A 160 -13.43 -18.29 -8.59
N ALA A 161 -13.39 -17.86 -7.33
CA ALA A 161 -13.00 -16.51 -6.95
C ALA A 161 -11.48 -16.30 -6.88
N ARG A 162 -10.71 -17.37 -6.62
CA ARG A 162 -9.24 -17.32 -6.59
C ARG A 162 -8.70 -16.94 -7.96
N PHE A 163 -7.83 -15.94 -7.96
CA PHE A 163 -7.20 -15.43 -9.17
C PHE A 163 -5.67 -15.51 -9.17
N MET A 164 -5.09 -15.79 -8.01
CA MET A 164 -3.65 -16.02 -7.88
C MET A 164 -3.31 -17.42 -8.37
N LYS A 165 -2.19 -17.54 -9.06
CA LYS A 165 -1.65 -18.83 -9.46
C LYS A 165 -1.43 -19.71 -8.21
N PRO A 166 -1.72 -21.03 -8.26
CA PRO A 166 -1.56 -21.90 -7.10
C PRO A 166 -0.14 -21.84 -6.52
N GLY A 167 -0.04 -21.63 -5.20
CA GLY A 167 1.24 -21.48 -4.50
C GLY A 167 1.90 -20.10 -4.62
N HIS A 168 1.24 -19.11 -5.25
CA HIS A 168 1.74 -17.74 -5.33
C HIS A 168 1.03 -16.84 -4.32
N ASN A 169 1.81 -16.21 -3.45
CA ASN A 169 1.36 -15.25 -2.43
C ASN A 169 2.21 -13.98 -2.40
N ASN A 170 2.98 -13.72 -3.47
CA ASN A 170 3.87 -12.57 -3.57
C ASN A 170 3.08 -11.25 -3.68
N VAL A 171 3.43 -10.28 -2.84
CA VAL A 171 2.77 -8.97 -2.80
C VAL A 171 3.79 -7.84 -2.80
N ILE A 172 3.63 -6.89 -3.73
CA ILE A 172 4.27 -5.57 -3.63
C ILE A 172 3.27 -4.66 -2.91
N PHE A 173 3.66 -4.11 -1.78
CA PHE A 173 2.86 -3.08 -1.12
C PHE A 173 3.24 -1.71 -1.68
N ALA A 174 2.24 -0.95 -2.05
CA ALA A 174 2.42 0.38 -2.63
C ALA A 174 1.48 1.39 -1.97
N GLY A 175 1.80 2.68 -2.07
CA GLY A 175 0.88 3.71 -1.63
C GLY A 175 1.40 5.11 -1.92
N HIS A 176 0.47 6.07 -1.84
CA HIS A 176 0.74 7.49 -2.01
C HIS A 176 0.40 8.27 -0.73
N SER A 177 1.14 9.34 -0.43
CA SER A 177 0.89 10.20 0.72
C SER A 177 0.93 9.40 2.04
N VAL A 178 -0.04 9.61 2.94
CA VAL A 178 -0.23 8.78 4.14
C VAL A 178 -0.34 7.28 3.80
N GLY A 179 -0.89 6.92 2.65
CA GLY A 179 -0.93 5.54 2.15
C GLY A 179 0.46 4.97 1.85
N GLY A 180 1.39 5.81 1.40
CA GLY A 180 2.80 5.47 1.22
C GLY A 180 3.49 5.16 2.54
N ALA A 181 3.24 5.96 3.58
CA ALA A 181 3.73 5.67 4.92
C ALA A 181 3.11 4.36 5.47
N HIS A 182 1.79 4.20 5.37
CA HIS A 182 1.09 2.99 5.81
C HIS A 182 1.56 1.71 5.10
N ALA A 183 1.95 1.80 3.82
CA ALA A 183 2.50 0.66 3.08
C ALA A 183 3.77 0.08 3.72
N GLN A 184 4.52 0.86 4.50
CA GLN A 184 5.67 0.39 5.28
C GLN A 184 5.26 -0.67 6.32
N ALA A 185 4.16 -0.46 7.04
CA ALA A 185 3.66 -1.46 7.98
C ALA A 185 3.23 -2.74 7.25
N ALA A 186 2.56 -2.60 6.11
CA ALA A 186 2.11 -3.76 5.34
C ALA A 186 3.29 -4.61 4.83
N ALA A 187 4.33 -3.95 4.32
CA ALA A 187 5.53 -4.60 3.79
C ALA A 187 6.35 -5.36 4.85
N CYS A 188 6.10 -5.13 6.15
CA CYS A 188 6.79 -5.86 7.22
C CYS A 188 6.42 -7.35 7.26
N GLY A 189 5.24 -7.75 6.81
CA GLY A 189 4.79 -9.14 6.89
C GLY A 189 4.21 -9.54 8.25
N PHE A 190 3.58 -10.72 8.31
CA PHE A 190 2.75 -11.15 9.44
C PHE A 190 3.50 -11.20 10.78
N GLU A 191 4.63 -11.91 10.84
CA GLU A 191 5.39 -12.12 12.08
C GLU A 191 5.91 -10.80 12.65
N THR A 192 6.52 -9.96 11.80
CA THR A 192 7.01 -8.64 12.20
C THR A 192 5.87 -7.72 12.66
N LEU A 193 4.72 -7.74 11.99
CA LEU A 193 3.53 -7.00 12.42
C LEU A 193 3.03 -7.45 13.80
N GLN A 194 3.08 -8.76 14.09
CA GLN A 194 2.77 -9.30 15.42
C GLN A 194 3.75 -8.82 16.48
N GLU A 195 5.05 -8.99 16.24
CA GLU A 195 6.11 -8.61 17.18
C GLU A 195 6.08 -7.12 17.51
N ILE A 196 5.95 -6.24 16.49
CA ILE A 196 5.82 -4.80 16.70
C ILE A 196 4.51 -4.49 17.42
N GLY A 197 3.41 -5.16 17.06
CA GLY A 197 2.10 -4.96 17.69
C GLY A 197 2.07 -5.32 19.17
N GLU A 198 2.80 -6.36 19.59
CA GLU A 198 2.97 -6.71 21.00
C GLU A 198 3.77 -5.64 21.77
N LYS A 199 4.85 -5.12 21.18
CA LYS A 199 5.70 -4.09 21.81
C LYS A 199 5.00 -2.73 21.92
N THR A 200 4.16 -2.40 20.94
CA THR A 200 3.49 -1.09 20.83
C THR A 200 2.05 -1.10 21.35
N ASN A 201 1.54 -2.24 21.83
CA ASN A 201 0.14 -2.46 22.19
C ASN A 201 -0.85 -2.26 21.01
N CYS A 202 -0.35 -2.27 19.77
CA CYS A 202 -1.12 -2.31 18.54
C CYS A 202 -1.22 -3.75 18.01
N HIS A 203 -1.75 -4.67 18.83
CA HIS A 203 -1.83 -6.12 18.53
C HIS A 203 -2.35 -6.42 17.12
N PHE A 204 -1.76 -7.43 16.47
CA PHE A 204 -2.10 -7.82 15.10
C PHE A 204 -2.35 -9.34 14.99
N ASN A 205 -3.60 -9.76 15.11
CA ASN A 205 -3.99 -11.12 14.77
C ASN A 205 -5.41 -11.12 14.20
N PRO A 206 -5.56 -10.56 12.98
CA PRO A 206 -6.86 -10.17 12.48
C PRO A 206 -7.76 -11.38 12.20
N VAL A 207 -9.06 -11.13 12.35
CA VAL A 207 -10.16 -11.97 11.91
C VAL A 207 -10.98 -11.19 10.91
N MET A 208 -11.27 -11.82 9.78
CA MET A 208 -12.11 -11.27 8.70
C MET A 208 -13.56 -11.68 8.93
N TYR A 209 -14.47 -10.77 8.66
CA TYR A 209 -15.90 -10.94 8.82
C TYR A 209 -16.63 -10.45 7.57
N ASP A 210 -17.67 -11.19 7.17
CA ASP A 210 -18.53 -10.82 6.05
C ASP A 210 -19.50 -9.67 6.39
N ARG A 211 -19.77 -9.44 7.69
CA ARG A 211 -20.63 -8.38 8.25
C ARG A 211 -20.16 -8.01 9.67
N GLU A 212 -20.81 -7.06 10.33
CA GLU A 212 -20.49 -6.68 11.72
C GLU A 212 -21.43 -7.30 12.78
N ILE A 213 -22.74 -7.42 12.50
CA ILE A 213 -23.76 -7.62 13.54
C ILE A 213 -24.20 -9.08 13.71
N ILE A 214 -24.07 -9.94 12.69
CA ILE A 214 -24.33 -11.39 12.78
C ILE A 214 -23.31 -12.16 11.91
N PRO A 215 -22.01 -12.06 12.20
CA PRO A 215 -21.07 -12.31 11.13
C PRO A 215 -20.52 -13.72 11.14
N ILE A 216 -20.41 -14.28 9.94
CA ILE A 216 -19.57 -15.44 9.72
C ILE A 216 -18.14 -14.93 9.58
N ARG A 217 -17.19 -15.68 10.14
CA ARG A 217 -15.83 -15.21 10.33
C ARG A 217 -14.82 -16.21 9.85
N ALA A 218 -13.71 -15.72 9.34
CA ALA A 218 -12.54 -16.54 9.10
C ALA A 218 -11.92 -17.00 10.43
N LYS A 219 -11.02 -18.00 10.35
CA LYS A 219 -10.02 -18.19 11.40
C LYS A 219 -9.17 -16.93 11.59
N ARG A 220 -8.62 -16.77 12.80
CA ARG A 220 -7.50 -15.84 13.05
C ARG A 220 -6.35 -16.13 12.09
N MET A 221 -5.70 -15.08 11.58
CA MET A 221 -4.56 -15.24 10.65
C MET A 221 -3.40 -16.05 11.23
N ALA A 222 -3.20 -16.05 12.55
CA ALA A 222 -2.20 -16.91 13.19
C ALA A 222 -2.44 -18.42 13.00
N HIS A 223 -3.62 -18.83 12.52
CA HIS A 223 -3.95 -20.22 12.20
C HIS A 223 -4.01 -20.49 10.69
N TRP A 224 -3.64 -19.51 9.86
CA TRP A 224 -3.58 -19.68 8.41
C TRP A 224 -2.23 -20.33 8.05
N GLN A 225 -2.19 -20.99 6.89
CA GLN A 225 -0.95 -21.53 6.37
C GLN A 225 -0.09 -20.42 5.77
N GLU A 226 1.22 -20.60 5.70
CA GLU A 226 2.15 -19.61 5.13
C GLU A 226 1.78 -19.22 3.70
N GLU A 227 1.34 -20.18 2.89
CA GLU A 227 0.88 -19.96 1.51
C GLU A 227 -0.41 -19.13 1.40
N ASP A 228 -1.20 -19.04 2.48
CA ASP A 228 -2.39 -18.17 2.55
C ASP A 228 -2.06 -16.75 3.05
N LEU A 229 -0.87 -16.56 3.62
CA LEU A 229 -0.39 -15.26 4.10
C LEU A 229 0.32 -14.53 2.97
N ALA A 230 0.13 -13.22 2.90
CA ALA A 230 0.86 -12.38 1.96
C ALA A 230 2.37 -12.46 2.25
N ASN A 231 3.15 -12.78 1.22
CA ASN A 231 4.60 -12.71 1.21
C ASN A 231 5.03 -11.35 0.62
N PRO A 232 5.43 -10.36 1.45
CA PRO A 232 5.88 -9.07 0.94
C PRO A 232 7.19 -9.25 0.17
N VAL A 233 7.18 -8.94 -1.12
CA VAL A 233 8.37 -9.03 -1.98
C VAL A 233 8.93 -7.68 -2.40
N GLY A 234 8.21 -6.59 -2.14
CA GLY A 234 8.71 -5.24 -2.37
C GLY A 234 7.80 -4.15 -1.80
N LEU A 235 8.33 -2.93 -1.77
CA LEU A 235 7.63 -1.73 -1.29
C LEU A 235 7.84 -0.57 -2.26
N LEU A 236 6.75 0.09 -2.66
CA LEU A 236 6.78 1.33 -3.45
C LEU A 236 6.08 2.46 -2.70
N GLN A 237 6.78 3.55 -2.46
CA GLN A 237 6.25 4.70 -1.72
C GLN A 237 6.29 5.92 -2.63
N LEU A 238 5.14 6.52 -2.86
CA LEU A 238 5.00 7.77 -3.61
C LEU A 238 4.71 8.88 -2.62
N SER A 239 5.63 9.84 -2.48
CA SER A 239 5.52 10.99 -1.58
C SER A 239 4.95 10.63 -0.21
N PRO A 240 5.59 9.70 0.54
CA PRO A 240 5.04 9.23 1.81
C PRO A 240 4.91 10.36 2.83
N VAL A 241 3.83 10.36 3.61
CA VAL A 241 3.60 11.35 4.68
C VAL A 241 3.37 10.62 5.98
N ASP A 242 4.38 10.59 6.85
CA ASP A 242 4.24 10.22 8.25
C ASP A 242 3.86 11.44 9.09
N GLN A 243 2.92 11.26 10.02
CA GLN A 243 2.59 12.25 11.04
C GLN A 243 2.56 11.55 12.40
N LYS A 244 3.47 11.93 13.30
CA LYS A 244 3.54 11.35 14.64
C LYS A 244 2.65 12.11 15.63
N ALA A 245 1.77 11.39 16.32
CA ALA A 245 1.05 11.89 17.50
C ALA A 245 1.27 10.89 18.65
N PRO A 246 2.30 11.03 19.50
CA PRO A 246 2.85 9.95 20.34
C PRO A 246 1.87 9.12 21.19
N ILE A 247 0.70 9.66 21.52
CA ILE A 247 -0.32 8.98 22.34
C ILE A 247 -1.31 8.16 21.47
N ILE A 248 -1.54 8.56 20.23
CA ILE A 248 -2.63 8.08 19.38
C ILE A 248 -2.11 7.42 18.08
N ALA A 249 -0.99 7.92 17.57
CA ALA A 249 -0.28 7.46 16.40
C ALA A 249 1.21 7.37 16.76
N PRO A 250 1.69 6.20 17.21
CA PRO A 250 3.05 6.04 17.72
C PRO A 250 4.12 6.29 16.63
N GLY A 251 3.71 6.37 15.36
CA GLY A 251 4.55 6.62 14.20
C GLY A 251 4.91 5.33 13.48
N MET A 252 5.48 5.47 12.29
CA MET A 252 5.84 4.34 11.43
C MET A 252 7.31 3.89 11.60
N GLU A 253 8.06 4.54 12.49
CA GLU A 253 9.49 4.29 12.75
C GLU A 253 9.82 2.81 13.06
N PRO A 254 9.10 2.08 13.94
CA PRO A 254 9.43 0.67 14.20
C PRO A 254 9.31 -0.22 12.96
N TYR A 255 8.39 0.11 12.05
CA TYR A 255 8.19 -0.61 10.81
C TYR A 255 9.31 -0.32 9.81
N ARG A 256 9.75 0.94 9.73
CA ARG A 256 10.91 1.31 8.90
C ARG A 256 12.21 0.64 9.37
N GLN A 257 12.43 0.58 10.68
CA GLN A 257 13.58 -0.14 11.25
C GLN A 257 13.55 -1.62 10.87
N ALA A 258 12.39 -2.28 10.98
CA ALA A 258 12.26 -3.68 10.57
C ALA A 258 12.44 -3.89 9.06
N LEU A 259 12.02 -2.93 8.24
CA LEU A 259 12.23 -2.96 6.78
C LEU A 259 13.69 -2.73 6.38
N ALA A 260 14.44 -1.93 7.14
CA ALA A 260 15.86 -1.68 6.88
C ALA A 260 16.70 -2.96 6.93
N ASP A 261 16.26 -3.95 7.71
CA ASP A 261 16.92 -5.25 7.85
C ASP A 261 16.40 -6.31 6.86
N LYS A 262 15.37 -5.98 6.05
CA LYS A 262 14.79 -6.92 5.09
C LYS A 262 15.45 -6.82 3.72
N GLN A 263 15.77 -7.99 3.16
CA GLN A 263 16.31 -8.15 1.81
C GLN A 263 15.19 -8.13 0.76
N ILE A 264 14.43 -7.04 0.71
CA ILE A 264 13.39 -6.82 -0.30
C ILE A 264 13.64 -5.51 -1.05
N PRO A 265 13.40 -5.45 -2.37
CA PRO A 265 13.43 -4.20 -3.11
C PRO A 265 12.47 -3.14 -2.54
N ILE A 266 12.98 -1.94 -2.25
CA ILE A 266 12.19 -0.81 -1.73
C ILE A 266 12.49 0.43 -2.58
N ILE A 267 11.46 1.09 -3.09
CA ILE A 267 11.56 2.36 -3.83
C ILE A 267 10.76 3.44 -3.11
N MET A 268 11.38 4.59 -2.88
CA MET A 268 10.71 5.83 -2.50
C MET A 268 10.87 6.85 -3.63
N VAL A 269 9.75 7.46 -4.04
CA VAL A 269 9.75 8.59 -4.98
C VAL A 269 9.19 9.79 -4.25
N VAL A 270 9.84 10.94 -4.35
CA VAL A 270 9.34 12.21 -3.80
C VAL A 270 9.39 13.30 -4.87
N GLY A 271 8.43 14.23 -4.83
CA GLY A 271 8.50 15.45 -5.62
C GLY A 271 9.42 16.47 -4.95
N ASP A 272 10.36 17.07 -5.67
CA ASP A 272 11.28 18.08 -5.09
C ASP A 272 10.57 19.36 -4.57
N SER A 273 9.30 19.51 -4.93
CA SER A 273 8.44 20.63 -4.60
C SER A 273 7.24 20.21 -3.73
N ASP A 274 7.18 18.95 -3.31
CA ASP A 274 6.17 18.41 -2.41
C ASP A 274 6.44 18.84 -0.96
N ASN A 275 5.74 19.87 -0.51
CA ASN A 275 5.87 20.36 0.86
C ASN A 275 5.27 19.40 1.89
N ALA A 276 4.25 18.61 1.54
CA ALA A 276 3.60 17.71 2.47
C ALA A 276 4.58 16.65 2.98
N CYS A 277 5.29 15.97 2.07
CA CYS A 277 6.28 14.96 2.46
C CYS A 277 7.64 15.55 2.87
N LEU A 278 8.09 16.67 2.27
CA LEU A 278 9.44 17.19 2.52
C LEU A 278 9.53 18.21 3.68
N SER A 279 8.41 18.77 4.13
CA SER A 279 8.40 19.82 5.17
C SER A 279 7.36 19.62 6.27
N GLN A 280 6.15 19.13 5.95
CA GLN A 280 5.06 19.01 6.94
C GLN A 280 5.05 17.65 7.63
N SER A 281 5.48 16.61 6.93
CA SER A 281 5.67 15.27 7.50
C SER A 281 6.73 15.28 8.60
N ASN A 282 6.53 14.43 9.62
CA ASN A 282 7.42 14.33 10.76
C ASN A 282 7.60 12.86 11.20
N PRO A 283 8.77 12.24 10.91
CA PRO A 283 9.91 12.81 10.19
C PRO A 283 9.57 13.09 8.72
N VAL A 284 10.32 13.98 8.05
CA VAL A 284 10.12 14.24 6.60
C VAL A 284 10.48 13.00 5.79
N ALA A 285 9.88 12.80 4.61
CA ALA A 285 10.14 11.63 3.77
C ALA A 285 11.63 11.49 3.42
N TRP A 286 12.25 12.59 2.97
CA TRP A 286 13.67 12.64 2.62
C TRP A 286 14.27 14.01 2.94
N SER A 287 15.59 14.07 3.18
CA SER A 287 16.32 15.32 3.32
C SER A 287 17.71 15.23 2.70
N PRO A 288 18.19 16.30 2.02
CA PRO A 288 19.58 16.37 1.57
C PRO A 288 20.57 16.54 2.73
N ASP A 289 20.09 16.94 3.92
CA ASP A 289 20.90 17.08 5.12
C ASP A 289 21.01 15.73 5.83
N ALA A 290 22.19 15.10 5.72
CA ALA A 290 22.46 13.80 6.35
C ALA A 290 22.39 13.84 7.90
N SER A 291 22.38 15.02 8.52
CA SER A 291 22.16 15.17 9.97
C SER A 291 20.69 15.19 10.37
N LYS A 292 19.78 15.38 9.41
CA LYS A 292 18.34 15.40 9.63
C LYS A 292 17.78 14.00 9.45
N GLU A 293 17.15 13.49 10.50
CA GLU A 293 16.38 12.26 10.40
C GLU A 293 15.18 12.45 9.45
N SER A 294 15.04 11.50 8.55
CA SER A 294 13.97 11.36 7.56
C SER A 294 13.44 9.92 7.53
N GLU A 295 12.24 9.71 6.98
CA GLU A 295 11.72 8.36 6.75
C GLU A 295 12.71 7.51 5.94
N PHE A 296 13.31 8.09 4.90
CA PHE A 296 14.33 7.41 4.10
C PHE A 296 15.57 7.05 4.93
N SER A 297 16.08 7.94 5.77
CA SER A 297 17.25 7.60 6.62
C SER A 297 16.95 6.52 7.66
N GLN A 298 15.68 6.34 8.04
CA GLN A 298 15.24 5.23 8.91
C GLN A 298 15.09 3.92 8.12
N LEU A 299 14.67 3.97 6.85
CA LEU A 299 14.59 2.82 5.94
C LEU A 299 15.95 2.38 5.40
N ALA A 300 16.87 3.32 5.21
CA ALA A 300 18.19 3.14 4.63
C ALA A 300 19.27 3.74 5.55
N PRO A 301 19.44 3.27 6.81
CA PRO A 301 20.48 3.78 7.69
C PRO A 301 21.86 3.68 7.02
N ALA A 302 22.72 4.68 7.26
CA ALA A 302 24.05 4.70 6.69
C ALA A 302 24.84 3.43 7.07
N GLY A 303 25.34 2.70 6.06
CA GLY A 303 26.08 1.46 6.26
C GLY A 303 25.23 0.23 6.58
N SER A 304 23.90 0.31 6.46
CA SER A 304 23.01 -0.86 6.56
C SER A 304 22.99 -1.69 5.28
N ASP A 305 22.48 -2.92 5.39
CA ASP A 305 22.20 -3.82 4.26
C ASP A 305 20.83 -3.55 3.62
N SER A 306 20.26 -2.35 3.83
CA SER A 306 18.95 -1.98 3.29
C SER A 306 18.98 -1.85 1.77
N TRP A 307 17.90 -2.30 1.13
CA TRP A 307 17.73 -2.26 -0.33
C TRP A 307 16.92 -1.04 -0.78
N ALA A 308 16.63 -0.11 0.13
CA ALA A 308 15.86 1.08 -0.18
C ALA A 308 16.64 2.07 -1.07
N VAL A 309 15.96 2.49 -2.13
CA VAL A 309 16.40 3.57 -3.01
C VAL A 309 15.41 4.74 -2.93
N VAL A 310 15.91 5.96 -3.08
CA VAL A 310 15.09 7.17 -3.22
C VAL A 310 15.38 7.89 -4.53
N ALA A 311 14.35 8.42 -5.17
CA ALA A 311 14.44 9.26 -6.37
C ALA A 311 13.60 10.53 -6.20
N ASN A 312 14.10 11.64 -6.75
CA ASN A 312 13.46 12.95 -6.64
C ASN A 312 12.97 13.42 -8.01
N VAL A 313 11.66 13.61 -8.16
CA VAL A 313 11.04 14.17 -9.37
C VAL A 313 11.27 15.69 -9.40
N ALA A 314 11.82 16.19 -10.51
CA ALA A 314 12.07 17.62 -10.69
C ALA A 314 10.76 18.37 -10.92
N LYS A 315 10.53 19.43 -10.14
CA LYS A 315 9.24 20.13 -10.06
C LYS A 315 8.09 19.18 -9.79
N GLY A 316 8.30 18.15 -8.97
CA GLY A 316 7.26 17.18 -8.64
C GLY A 316 6.36 17.67 -7.50
N SER A 317 5.04 17.46 -7.59
CA SER A 317 4.09 17.81 -6.52
C SER A 317 3.70 16.63 -5.63
N HIS A 318 2.84 16.93 -4.65
CA HIS A 318 2.13 15.91 -3.91
C HIS A 318 1.04 15.26 -4.77
N SER A 319 0.25 16.03 -5.55
CA SER A 319 -0.87 15.46 -6.32
C SER A 319 -0.49 14.83 -7.68
N GLY A 320 0.73 15.02 -8.18
CA GLY A 320 1.08 14.61 -9.54
C GLY A 320 1.01 13.10 -9.79
N TYR A 321 1.09 12.29 -8.74
CA TYR A 321 0.91 10.84 -8.82
C TYR A 321 -0.55 10.43 -9.12
N LEU A 322 -1.53 11.28 -8.81
CA LEU A 322 -2.95 10.95 -8.98
C LEU A 322 -3.32 10.71 -10.45
N THR A 323 -4.27 9.80 -10.71
CA THR A 323 -4.87 9.62 -12.04
C THR A 323 -6.05 10.57 -12.27
N GLU A 324 -6.72 10.99 -11.20
CA GLU A 324 -7.85 11.92 -11.20
C GLU A 324 -7.70 12.95 -10.07
N GLU A 325 -8.27 14.14 -10.24
CA GLU A 325 -8.14 15.25 -9.29
C GLU A 325 -8.76 14.93 -7.93
N SER A 326 -8.10 15.36 -6.85
CA SER A 326 -8.59 15.23 -5.46
C SER A 326 -8.41 16.55 -4.72
N ASP A 327 -9.51 17.13 -4.24
CA ASP A 327 -9.51 18.40 -3.50
C ASP A 327 -8.54 18.39 -2.31
N LEU A 328 -8.42 17.26 -1.61
CA LEU A 328 -7.52 17.13 -0.45
C LEU A 328 -6.04 17.18 -0.85
N CYS A 329 -5.67 16.58 -1.98
CA CYS A 329 -4.29 16.62 -2.47
C CYS A 329 -3.98 17.98 -3.11
N SER A 330 -4.95 18.61 -3.78
CA SER A 330 -4.79 19.96 -4.33
C SER A 330 -4.52 21.00 -3.22
N LEU A 331 -5.17 20.87 -2.06
CA LEU A 331 -4.90 21.73 -0.89
C LEU A 331 -3.45 21.59 -0.38
N ALA A 332 -2.88 20.39 -0.42
CA ALA A 332 -1.48 20.17 -0.03
C ALA A 332 -0.49 20.87 -0.99
N ASP A 333 -0.84 20.95 -2.27
CA ASP A 333 -0.05 21.63 -3.30
C ASP A 333 -0.20 23.16 -3.28
N ASP A 334 -1.36 23.70 -2.88
CA ASP A 334 -1.56 25.15 -2.75
C ASP A 334 -0.68 25.78 -1.65
N GLU A 335 -0.30 24.98 -0.64
CA GLU A 335 0.69 25.39 0.37
C GLU A 335 2.14 25.30 -0.15
N ALA A 336 2.36 24.63 -1.30
CA ALA A 336 3.64 24.51 -1.98
C ALA A 336 3.97 25.73 -2.85
N LYS A 337 4.34 26.84 -2.21
CA LYS A 337 4.70 28.13 -2.85
C LYS A 337 5.98 28.12 -3.74
N LYS A 338 6.39 26.99 -4.33
CA LYS A 338 7.67 26.87 -5.06
C LYS A 338 7.54 26.63 -6.58
N VAL A 339 6.38 26.22 -7.09
CA VAL A 339 6.20 25.89 -8.51
C VAL A 339 4.86 26.43 -9.02
N ASP A 340 4.79 26.65 -10.33
CA ASP A 340 3.56 27.02 -11.02
C ASP A 340 2.52 25.88 -10.87
N PRO A 341 1.36 26.13 -10.22
CA PRO A 341 0.35 25.11 -9.98
C PRO A 341 -0.24 24.51 -11.26
N THR A 342 -0.08 25.16 -12.41
CA THR A 342 -0.51 24.62 -13.71
C THR A 342 0.32 23.42 -14.19
N ILE A 343 1.48 23.19 -13.56
CA ILE A 343 2.36 22.04 -13.85
C ILE A 343 1.81 20.76 -13.20
N TYR A 344 1.05 20.89 -12.12
CA TYR A 344 0.54 19.78 -11.32
C TYR A 344 -0.84 19.38 -11.82
N ASN A 345 -0.91 18.28 -12.57
CA ASN A 345 -2.17 17.78 -13.08
C ASN A 345 -2.28 16.29 -12.78
N ALA A 346 -3.39 15.90 -12.16
CA ALA A 346 -3.77 14.50 -12.11
C ALA A 346 -3.87 13.93 -13.54
N GLY A 347 -3.47 12.67 -13.71
CA GLY A 347 -3.34 12.03 -15.03
C GLY A 347 -2.20 12.59 -15.89
N GLY A 348 -1.37 13.48 -15.33
CA GLY A 348 -0.23 14.12 -15.96
C GLY A 348 1.01 13.22 -16.09
N GLU A 349 2.17 13.86 -16.25
CA GLU A 349 3.43 13.17 -16.53
C GLU A 349 3.91 12.30 -15.36
N GLU A 350 3.72 12.73 -14.11
CA GLU A 350 4.05 11.97 -12.89
C GLU A 350 3.20 10.69 -12.75
N SER A 351 1.90 10.76 -13.03
CA SER A 351 1.01 9.60 -13.02
C SER A 351 1.44 8.55 -14.07
N ARG A 352 1.82 8.99 -15.27
CA ARG A 352 2.33 8.10 -16.32
C ARG A 352 3.71 7.52 -15.99
N PHE A 353 4.59 8.34 -15.41
CA PHE A 353 5.86 7.87 -14.84
C PHE A 353 5.63 6.79 -13.79
N THR A 354 4.61 6.94 -12.94
CA THR A 354 4.25 5.97 -11.90
C THR A 354 3.78 4.65 -12.48
N ALA A 355 2.92 4.68 -13.51
CA ALA A 355 2.48 3.48 -14.20
C ALA A 355 3.69 2.71 -14.81
N GLU A 356 4.61 3.41 -15.47
CA GLU A 356 5.83 2.78 -15.97
C GLU A 356 6.76 2.31 -14.84
N LEU A 357 6.89 3.06 -13.74
CA LEU A 357 7.68 2.63 -12.58
C LEU A 357 7.14 1.32 -12.00
N ILE A 358 5.83 1.21 -11.78
CA ILE A 358 5.19 -0.03 -11.31
C ILE A 358 5.47 -1.16 -12.31
N LYS A 359 5.34 -0.91 -13.61
CA LYS A 359 5.61 -1.89 -14.66
C LYS A 359 7.06 -2.37 -14.64
N LYS A 360 8.04 -1.46 -14.53
CA LYS A 360 9.46 -1.80 -14.41
C LYS A 360 9.75 -2.53 -13.11
N PHE A 361 9.10 -2.13 -12.02
CA PHE A 361 9.29 -2.72 -10.72
C PHE A 361 8.76 -4.16 -10.68
N ILE A 362 7.55 -4.41 -11.18
CA ILE A 362 7.03 -5.76 -11.40
C ILE A 362 7.96 -6.57 -12.32
N GLY A 363 8.56 -5.90 -13.32
CA GLY A 363 9.46 -6.52 -14.29
C GLY A 363 10.69 -7.19 -13.71
N ILE A 364 11.11 -6.86 -12.47
CA ILE A 364 12.26 -7.51 -11.82
C ILE A 364 11.93 -8.90 -11.28
N TYR A 365 10.65 -9.22 -11.10
CA TYR A 365 10.20 -10.49 -10.54
C TYR A 365 10.05 -11.53 -11.64
N SER A 366 10.63 -12.71 -11.40
CA SER A 366 10.43 -13.91 -12.22
C SER A 366 9.28 -14.75 -11.69
N ASP A 367 8.92 -15.84 -12.37
CA ASP A 367 8.05 -16.88 -11.84
C ASP A 367 8.58 -17.35 -10.47
N GLY A 368 7.92 -16.91 -9.39
CA GLY A 368 8.32 -17.19 -8.00
C GLY A 368 9.11 -16.08 -7.28
N GLY A 369 9.08 -14.82 -7.73
CA GLY A 369 9.62 -13.67 -6.98
C GLY A 369 11.00 -13.17 -7.43
N PHE A 370 11.60 -12.28 -6.64
CA PHE A 370 12.95 -11.75 -6.88
C PHE A 370 13.97 -12.71 -6.26
N LYS A 371 14.89 -13.23 -7.08
CA LYS A 371 15.84 -14.27 -6.67
C LYS A 371 17.29 -13.76 -6.55
N GLY A 372 17.49 -12.46 -6.76
CA GLY A 372 18.80 -11.83 -6.72
C GLY A 372 19.20 -11.36 -5.31
N ASN A 373 20.41 -10.84 -5.20
CA ASN A 373 20.91 -10.12 -4.03
C ASN A 373 20.85 -8.58 -4.26
N PHE A 374 21.41 -7.81 -3.33
CA PHE A 374 21.45 -6.35 -3.44
C PHE A 374 22.11 -5.85 -4.73
N SER A 375 23.20 -6.49 -5.16
CA SER A 375 23.89 -6.15 -6.42
C SER A 375 22.99 -6.41 -7.62
N ASP A 376 22.23 -7.50 -7.62
CA ASP A 376 21.27 -7.77 -8.70
C ASP A 376 20.13 -6.75 -8.70
N TRP A 377 19.70 -6.30 -7.51
CA TRP A 377 18.67 -5.28 -7.36
C TRP A 377 19.13 -3.92 -7.88
N ILE A 378 20.28 -3.42 -7.41
CA ILE A 378 20.79 -2.09 -7.78
C ILE A 378 21.23 -2.02 -9.25
N ASN A 379 21.55 -3.16 -9.87
CA ASN A 379 21.87 -3.26 -11.30
C ASN A 379 20.68 -3.76 -12.13
N SER A 380 19.47 -3.87 -11.57
CA SER A 380 18.28 -4.30 -12.28
C SER A 380 17.86 -3.31 -13.36
N ASP A 381 17.10 -3.77 -14.35
CA ASP A 381 16.53 -2.91 -15.40
C ASP A 381 15.66 -1.79 -14.82
N CYS A 382 14.97 -2.04 -13.70
CA CYS A 382 14.17 -1.03 -12.99
C CYS A 382 15.05 0.10 -12.46
N ILE A 383 16.12 -0.23 -11.73
CA ILE A 383 17.03 0.76 -11.16
C ILE A 383 17.84 1.48 -12.25
N ASN A 384 18.32 0.76 -13.26
CA ASN A 384 19.03 1.36 -14.38
C ASN A 384 18.13 2.28 -15.23
N TRP A 385 16.83 2.00 -15.29
CA TRP A 385 15.84 2.88 -15.91
C TRP A 385 15.62 4.12 -15.05
N LEU A 386 15.42 3.95 -13.73
CA LEU A 386 15.16 5.03 -12.78
C LEU A 386 16.37 5.97 -12.60
N ASN A 387 17.59 5.45 -12.64
CA ASN A 387 18.83 6.20 -12.46
C ASN A 387 19.25 6.98 -13.72
N ARG A 388 18.34 7.80 -14.26
CA ARG A 388 18.55 8.63 -15.45
C ARG A 388 17.91 9.99 -15.24
N LYS A 389 18.44 11.00 -15.95
CA LYS A 389 17.84 12.35 -15.93
C LYS A 389 16.38 12.31 -16.31
N ASN A 390 16.05 11.60 -17.37
CA ASN A 390 14.71 11.59 -17.92
C ASN A 390 14.31 10.14 -18.23
N PRO A 391 13.88 9.38 -17.21
CA PRO A 391 13.63 7.95 -17.34
C PRO A 391 12.40 7.65 -18.22
N TYR A 392 11.39 8.51 -18.17
CA TYR A 392 10.10 8.32 -18.86
C TYR A 392 9.98 9.09 -20.19
N GLY A 393 10.91 10.00 -20.49
CA GLY A 393 10.94 10.82 -21.71
C GLY A 393 10.32 12.21 -21.55
N SER A 394 9.29 12.36 -20.71
CA SER A 394 8.57 13.63 -20.53
C SER A 394 8.85 14.32 -19.19
N LEU A 395 9.47 13.62 -18.23
CA LEU A 395 9.70 14.12 -16.88
C LEU A 395 11.17 13.95 -16.48
N ASP A 396 11.72 14.96 -15.81
CA ASP A 396 13.10 14.97 -15.33
C ASP A 396 13.18 14.58 -13.84
N LEU A 397 14.27 13.91 -13.45
CA LEU A 397 14.66 13.68 -12.06
C LEU A 397 15.77 14.65 -11.64
N VAL A 398 15.83 14.96 -10.35
CA VAL A 398 16.89 15.77 -9.75
C VAL A 398 18.08 14.88 -9.41
N PRO A 399 19.31 15.22 -9.86
CA PRO A 399 20.49 14.47 -9.47
C PRO A 399 20.86 14.73 -8.00
N PHE A 400 21.32 13.69 -7.32
CA PHE A 400 21.95 13.75 -6.01
C PHE A 400 23.38 14.30 -6.12
N SER A 401 24.01 14.55 -4.97
CA SER A 401 25.33 15.21 -4.89
C SER A 401 26.46 14.48 -5.63
N ASP A 402 26.33 13.17 -5.85
CA ASP A 402 27.29 12.34 -6.59
C ASP A 402 27.02 12.31 -8.11
N GLY A 403 25.94 12.95 -8.57
CA GLY A 403 25.46 12.96 -9.95
C GLY A 403 24.53 11.81 -10.33
N SER A 404 24.28 10.86 -9.42
CA SER A 404 23.25 9.81 -9.57
C SER A 404 21.85 10.43 -9.50
N TYR A 405 20.85 9.79 -10.10
CA TYR A 405 19.43 10.16 -9.98
C TYR A 405 18.68 9.31 -8.95
N ILE A 406 19.40 8.43 -8.26
CA ILE A 406 18.94 7.71 -7.06
C ILE A 406 19.95 7.80 -5.94
N ASP A 407 19.48 7.67 -4.69
CA ASP A 407 20.32 7.50 -3.49
C ASP A 407 19.92 6.22 -2.73
N TYR A 408 20.84 5.61 -1.98
CA TYR A 408 20.65 4.35 -1.23
C TYR A 408 21.68 4.18 -0.10
N ALA A 409 21.36 3.30 0.86
CA ALA A 409 22.26 2.94 1.96
C ALA A 409 23.59 2.40 1.41
N GLY A 410 24.66 3.20 1.50
CA GLY A 410 25.99 2.79 1.04
C GLY A 410 26.70 3.73 0.08
N LYS A 411 26.15 4.92 -0.24
CA LYS A 411 26.84 5.92 -1.08
C LYS A 411 27.05 7.32 -0.48
N SER A 412 26.99 7.49 0.84
CA SER A 412 27.56 8.69 1.47
C SER A 412 29.07 8.54 1.72
N SER A 413 29.85 8.26 0.68
CA SER A 413 31.26 8.68 0.56
C SER A 413 31.92 8.09 -0.69
N ARG A 414 32.14 8.94 -1.71
CA ARG A 414 33.44 8.92 -2.40
C ARG A 414 34.50 9.11 -1.32
N GLY A 415 35.07 8.01 -0.86
CA GLY A 415 36.06 7.99 0.20
C GLY A 415 36.98 6.79 0.03
N LEU A 416 37.71 6.75 -1.10
CA LEU A 416 39.11 6.35 -1.21
C LEU A 416 39.54 6.49 -2.67
N GLN A 417 40.36 7.52 -2.91
CA GLN A 417 41.33 7.76 -4.00
C GLN A 417 41.12 7.12 -5.37
#